data_AF-A0A3D1URQ8-F1
#
_entry.id   AF-A0A3D1URQ8-F1
#
_cell.length_a   1.000
_cell.length_b   1.000
_cell.length_c   1.000
_cell.angle_alpha   90.00
_cell.angle_beta   90.00
_cell.angle_gamma   90.00
#
_symmetry.space_group_name_H-M   'P 1'
#
loop_
_entity.id
_entity.type
_entity.pdbx_description
1 polymer ?
#
loop_
_entity_poly.entity_id
_entity_poly.type
_entity_poly.pdbx_seq_one_letter_code
_entity_poly.pdbx_strand_id
1 'polypeptide(L)'
;MTVDEVTCGLLREISAITGREEAKLSAGLSLAENGIDSMGFVELLLSVKRLYGVNLVDAGLRSADVKSVAALAEKICEAGK
;
A
#
# COMPACT_ATOMS: atom_id res chain seq x y z
N MET A 1 4.12 -14.83 -0.51
CA MET A 1 3.81 -13.55 0.13
C MET A 1 2.57 -13.75 0.97
N THR A 2 2.60 -13.31 2.22
CA THR A 2 1.41 -13.25 3.08
C THR A 2 0.90 -11.81 3.15
N VAL A 3 -0.38 -11.64 3.49
CA VAL A 3 -0.98 -10.31 3.67
C VAL A 3 -0.22 -9.51 4.74
N ASP A 4 0.25 -10.16 5.80
CA ASP A 4 1.02 -9.55 6.88
C ASP A 4 2.38 -9.01 6.39
N GLU A 5 3.14 -9.82 5.64
CA GLU A 5 4.42 -9.39 5.04
C GLU A 5 4.24 -8.18 4.12
N VAL A 6 3.21 -8.22 3.26
CA VAL A 6 2.92 -7.11 2.34
C VAL A 6 2.48 -5.87 3.12
N THR A 7 1.68 -6.03 4.18
CA THR A 7 1.24 -4.93 5.04
C THR A 7 2.43 -4.26 5.72
N CYS A 8 3.34 -5.01 6.33
CA CYS A 8 4.57 -4.47 6.91
C CYS A 8 5.43 -3.76 5.86
N GLY A 9 5.56 -4.33 4.65
CA GLY A 9 6.27 -3.69 3.55
C GLY A 9 5.62 -2.37 3.11
N LEU A 10 4.30 -2.34 2.97
CA LEU A 10 3.56 -1.13 2.62
C LEU A 10 3.70 -0.05 3.69
N LEU A 11 3.64 -0.40 4.98
CA LEU A 11 3.81 0.58 6.06
C LEU A 11 5.21 1.23 6.03
N ARG A 12 6.25 0.46 5.72
CA ARG A 12 7.61 0.98 5.51
C ARG A 12 7.69 1.92 4.32
N GLU A 13 7.09 1.55 3.20
CA GLU A 13 7.06 2.43 2.02
C GLU A 13 6.27 3.70 2.29
N ILE A 14 5.12 3.61 2.94
CA ILE A 14 4.32 4.76 3.35
C ILE A 14 5.11 5.66 4.30
N SER A 15 5.86 5.08 5.24
CA SER A 15 6.76 5.81 6.14
C SER A 15 7.84 6.56 5.35
N ALA A 16 8.46 5.92 4.37
CA ALA A 16 9.47 6.53 3.51
C ALA A 16 8.90 7.65 2.63
N ILE A 17 7.71 7.46 2.05
CA ILE A 17 7.04 8.43 1.17
C ILE A 17 6.54 9.64 1.95
N THR A 18 5.92 9.43 3.11
CA THR A 18 5.32 10.49 3.92
C THR A 18 6.29 11.14 4.89
N GLY A 19 7.47 10.54 5.10
CA GLY A 19 8.43 10.94 6.12
C GLY A 19 7.93 10.75 7.55
N ARG A 20 6.82 10.02 7.75
CA ARG A 20 6.24 9.74 9.08
C ARG A 20 6.85 8.48 9.68
N GLU A 21 6.95 8.43 10.99
CA GLU A 21 7.40 7.23 11.71
C GLU A 21 6.40 6.08 11.56
N GLU A 22 6.91 4.86 11.32
CA GLU A 22 6.09 3.64 11.22
C GLU A 22 5.13 3.45 12.42
N ALA A 23 5.56 3.83 13.62
CA ALA A 23 4.76 3.75 14.84
C ALA A 23 3.50 4.63 14.84
N LYS A 24 3.45 5.64 13.97
CA LYS A 24 2.29 6.53 13.78
C LYS A 24 1.41 6.11 12.60
N LEU A 25 1.85 5.12 11.84
CA LEU A 25 1.09 4.53 10.73
C LEU A 25 0.25 3.37 11.25
N SER A 26 -0.88 3.13 10.61
CA SER A 26 -1.78 2.05 10.97
C SER A 26 -2.30 1.36 9.73
N ALA A 27 -2.22 0.03 9.75
CA ALA A 27 -2.72 -0.80 8.68
C ALA A 27 -4.25 -0.73 8.51
N GLY A 28 -4.96 -0.39 9.59
CA GLY A 28 -6.41 -0.23 9.61
C GLY A 28 -6.91 1.12 9.14
N LEU A 29 -6.03 2.12 9.04
CA LEU A 29 -6.37 3.45 8.54
C LEU A 29 -6.23 3.54 7.02
N SER A 30 -6.93 4.50 6.44
CA SER A 30 -6.82 4.80 5.01
C SER A 30 -5.44 5.33 4.63
N LEU A 31 -5.09 5.25 3.35
CA LEU A 31 -3.83 5.82 2.84
C LEU A 31 -3.76 7.33 3.15
N ALA A 32 -4.85 8.06 2.92
CA ALA A 32 -4.94 9.48 3.20
C ALA A 32 -4.74 9.82 4.69
N GLU A 33 -5.32 9.03 5.60
CA GLU A 33 -5.12 9.23 7.05
C GLU A 33 -3.70 8.91 7.50
N ASN A 34 -3.05 7.95 6.84
CA ASN A 34 -1.62 7.69 7.00
C ASN A 34 -0.73 8.81 6.42
N GLY A 35 -1.31 9.80 5.74
CA GLY A 35 -0.60 10.96 5.19
C GLY A 35 -0.19 10.80 3.73
N ILE A 36 -0.75 9.82 3.01
CA ILE A 36 -0.51 9.67 1.57
C ILE A 36 -1.38 10.65 0.80
N ASP A 37 -0.72 11.60 0.12
CA ASP A 37 -1.35 12.50 -0.84
C ASP A 37 -1.37 11.90 -2.25
N SER A 38 -2.01 12.58 -3.22
CA SER A 38 -2.12 12.11 -4.61
C SER A 38 -0.78 11.72 -5.25
N MET A 39 0.31 12.44 -4.94
CA MET A 39 1.65 12.11 -5.45
C MET A 39 2.27 10.92 -4.70
N GLY A 40 2.12 10.88 -3.37
CA GLY A 40 2.57 9.74 -2.57
C GLY A 40 1.86 8.44 -2.93
N PHE A 41 0.61 8.52 -3.38
CA PHE A 41 -0.13 7.36 -3.86
C PHE A 41 0.49 6.80 -5.15
N VAL A 42 0.86 7.67 -6.09
CA VAL A 42 1.55 7.24 -7.33
C VAL A 42 2.90 6.60 -7.02
N GLU A 43 3.68 7.19 -6.09
CA GLU A 43 4.94 6.60 -5.63
C GLU A 43 4.74 5.24 -4.97
N LEU A 44 3.68 5.09 -4.16
CA LEU A 44 3.33 3.81 -3.54
C LEU A 44 2.99 2.75 -4.60
N LEU A 45 2.21 3.10 -5.62
CA LEU A 45 1.88 2.20 -6.73
C LEU A 45 3.14 1.75 -7.50
N LEU A 46 4.07 2.67 -7.76
CA LEU A 46 5.35 2.36 -8.40
C LEU A 46 6.21 1.44 -7.54
N SER A 47 6.23 1.67 -6.23
CA SER A 47 6.97 0.88 -5.25
C SER A 47 6.39 -0.53 -5.14
N VAL A 48 5.07 -0.67 -5.09
CA VAL A 48 4.39 -1.97 -5.13
C VAL A 48 4.75 -2.74 -6.40
N LYS A 49 4.71 -2.10 -7.56
CA LYS A 49 5.11 -2.72 -8.83
C LYS A 49 6.57 -3.16 -8.82
N ARG A 50 7.47 -2.39 -8.21
CA ARG A 50 8.89 -2.72 -8.11
C ARG A 50 9.17 -3.86 -7.12
N LEU A 51 8.52 -3.84 -5.96
CA LEU A 51 8.75 -4.77 -4.86
C LEU A 51 8.07 -6.13 -5.10
N TYR A 52 6.83 -6.10 -5.60
CA TYR A 52 6.00 -7.31 -5.72
C TYR A 52 5.76 -7.72 -7.18
N GLY A 53 6.19 -6.92 -8.16
CA GLY A 53 5.93 -7.19 -9.58
C GLY A 53 4.47 -6.97 -9.99
N VAL A 54 3.62 -6.47 -9.08
CA VAL A 54 2.18 -6.33 -9.29
C VAL A 54 1.83 -4.94 -9.80
N ASN A 55 1.18 -4.88 -10.96
CA ASN A 55 0.60 -3.63 -11.44
C ASN A 55 -0.85 -3.50 -10.96
N LEU A 56 -1.06 -2.80 -9.85
CA LEU A 56 -2.38 -2.65 -9.23
C LEU A 56 -3.42 -2.00 -10.15
N VAL A 57 -2.99 -1.08 -11.02
CA VAL A 57 -3.89 -0.45 -12.00
C VAL A 57 -4.43 -1.48 -12.98
N ASP A 58 -3.58 -2.41 -13.43
CA ASP A 58 -3.96 -3.50 -14.32
C ASP A 58 -4.80 -4.57 -13.59
N ALA A 59 -4.50 -4.82 -12.31
CA ALA A 59 -5.27 -5.71 -11.44
C ALA A 59 -6.68 -5.21 -11.10
N GLY A 60 -7.10 -4.06 -11.64
CA GLY A 60 -8.41 -3.47 -11.42
C GLY A 60 -8.59 -2.95 -10.00
N LEU A 61 -7.61 -2.19 -9.49
CA LEU A 61 -7.68 -1.52 -8.19
C LEU A 61 -8.97 -0.69 -8.07
N ARG A 62 -9.78 -1.01 -7.06
CA ARG A 62 -11.02 -0.30 -6.75
C ARG A 62 -10.81 0.63 -5.57
N SER A 63 -11.70 1.61 -5.43
CA SER A 63 -11.72 2.50 -4.26
C SER A 63 -11.87 1.74 -2.94
N ALA A 64 -12.45 0.53 -2.95
CA ALA A 64 -12.56 -0.34 -1.78
C ALA A 64 -11.19 -0.88 -1.32
N ASP A 65 -10.29 -1.16 -2.26
CA ASP A 65 -8.97 -1.74 -2.01
C ASP A 65 -7.99 -0.71 -1.42
N VAL A 66 -8.27 0.59 -1.58
CA VAL A 66 -7.47 1.69 -1.01
C VAL A 66 -8.09 2.29 0.26
N LYS A 67 -9.16 1.68 0.79
CA LYS A 67 -9.78 2.12 2.05
C LYS A 67 -8.87 1.95 3.26
N SER A 68 -7.97 0.97 3.22
CA SER A 68 -6.99 0.71 4.27
C SER A 68 -5.73 0.08 3.68
N VAL A 69 -4.62 0.19 4.39
CA VAL A 69 -3.35 -0.46 3.96
C VAL A 69 -3.52 -1.98 3.93
N ALA A 70 -4.28 -2.55 4.87
CA ALA A 70 -4.60 -3.97 4.89
C ALA A 70 -5.37 -4.42 3.63
N ALA A 71 -6.39 -3.67 3.21
CA ALA A 71 -7.14 -3.99 1.99
C ALA A 71 -6.25 -3.92 0.74
N LEU A 72 -5.31 -2.97 0.71
CA LEU A 72 -4.33 -2.87 -0.36
C LEU A 72 -3.38 -4.07 -0.37
N ALA A 73 -2.94 -4.52 0.81
CA ALA A 73 -2.09 -5.69 0.96
C ALA A 73 -2.78 -6.97 0.50
N GLU A 74 -4.07 -7.14 0.85
CA GLU A 74 -4.89 -8.25 0.36
C GLU A 74 -4.95 -8.24 -1.17
N LYS A 75 -5.20 -7.08 -1.78
CA LYS A 75 -5.26 -6.95 -3.24
C LYS A 75 -3.93 -7.29 -3.92
N ILE A 76 -2.80 -6.86 -3.37
CA ILE A 76 -1.46 -7.21 -3.87
C ILE A 76 -1.24 -8.73 -3.74
N CYS A 77 -1.61 -9.30 -2.59
CA CYS A 77 -1.48 -10.73 -2.34
C CYS A 77 -2.34 -11.57 -3.28
N GLU A 78 -3.52 -11.09 -3.68
CA GLU A 78 -4.36 -11.73 -4.69
C GLU A 78 -3.79 -11.58 -6.11
N ALA A 79 -3.27 -10.40 -6.45
CA ALA A 79 -2.82 -10.08 -7.80
C ALA A 79 -1.42 -10.62 -8.16
N GLY A 80 -0.59 -10.95 -7.17
CA GLY A 80 0.71 -11.60 -7.41
C GLY A 80 0.74 -13.09 -7.11
N LYS A 81 -0.43 -13.77 -7.10
CA LYS A 81 -0.54 -15.23 -7.27
C LYS A 81 -0.48 -15.59 -8.75
#